data_AF-A0A2N3FHT6-F1
#
_entry.id   AF-A0A2N3FHT6-F1
#
_cell.length_a   1.000
_cell.length_b   1.000
_cell.length_c   1.000
_cell.angle_alpha   90.00
_cell.angle_beta   90.00
_cell.angle_gamma   90.00
#
_symmetry.space_group_name_H-M   'P 1'
#
loop_
_entity.id
_entity.type
_entity.pdbx_description
1 polymer ?
#
loop_
_entity_poly.entity_id
_entity_poly.type
_entity_poly.pdbx_seq_one_letter_code
_entity_poly.pdbx_strand_id
1 'polypeptide(L)'
;MQTRRMLASDLTDVLTIERASFPTPWTEGMFAEELARDDRVWLVAEDAPALLGFGGIMLAPDGAHVMDVAVAPDSRRDGTGRALMLALAREAAAGGAKRLTLEVRSANEAALGMYAQLGFESAGVRPGYYDETGEDAVIMWADTARLTAIGAAAGGRDLVLAIETSCDETAASVMRGGVEVLSSVVASQVDFHARFGGVVPEIASRKHTEAIVGVVDEALERAGVGFGDLDALGVTYGPGLIGALVVGVAYAKGLSLATGLPLVGVNHLEGHIFANRLADPELKTPLIALVVSGGHTSLIHVPEWGEYHTLGSTLDDATGEAFDKVAKLVGIGYPGGPAISRLAEQGDPAAIPFPRAMLHSGDYDFSLSGLKTAVLTYVRREQAAGREVHLPNLAASFQAAVIDVQVAKAVRAAAEYGVKDFCLGGGVAANVALREALKNALAANGVRLSVPPFALCTDNAAMIAAAAHFRLLKGGFLGLSAEATASLPLDG
;
A
#
# COMPACT_ATOMS: atom_id res chain seq x y z
N MET A 1 -23.40 7.32 14.34
CA MET A 1 -23.47 8.32 13.25
C MET A 1 -23.91 7.71 11.92
N GLN A 2 -24.97 8.26 11.34
CA GLN A 2 -25.51 7.92 10.01
C GLN A 2 -25.76 9.22 9.21
N THR A 3 -25.66 9.16 7.88
CA THR A 3 -26.13 10.24 7.00
C THR A 3 -27.44 9.85 6.32
N ARG A 4 -28.36 10.81 6.20
CA ARG A 4 -29.64 10.64 5.50
C ARG A 4 -30.09 11.93 4.83
N ARG A 5 -31.11 11.84 3.97
CA ARG A 5 -31.77 13.01 3.39
C ARG A 5 -32.35 13.90 4.49
N MET A 6 -32.12 15.21 4.36
CA MET A 6 -32.71 16.22 5.21
C MET A 6 -34.22 16.28 4.96
N LEU A 7 -34.99 16.32 6.04
CA LEU A 7 -36.43 16.48 6.04
C LEU A 7 -36.80 17.88 6.54
N ALA A 8 -37.97 18.38 6.18
CA ALA A 8 -38.47 19.66 6.69
C ALA A 8 -38.56 19.69 8.24
N SER A 9 -38.78 18.54 8.87
CA SER A 9 -38.78 18.41 10.34
C SER A 9 -37.41 18.66 10.98
N ASP A 10 -36.32 18.52 10.23
CA ASP A 10 -34.95 18.72 10.73
C ASP A 10 -34.58 20.22 10.80
N LEU A 11 -35.35 21.10 10.14
CA LEU A 11 -35.00 22.51 9.95
C LEU A 11 -34.79 23.27 11.26
N THR A 12 -35.50 22.89 12.33
CA THR A 12 -35.32 23.54 13.64
C THR A 12 -33.90 23.33 14.18
N ASP A 13 -33.38 22.11 14.08
CA ASP A 13 -32.04 21.75 14.55
C ASP A 13 -30.97 22.22 13.57
N VAL A 14 -31.22 22.12 12.26
CA VAL A 14 -30.35 22.65 11.20
C VAL A 14 -30.13 24.14 11.37
N LEU A 15 -31.19 24.93 11.60
CA LEU A 15 -31.08 26.38 11.83
C LEU A 15 -30.32 26.72 13.12
N THR A 16 -30.31 25.81 14.10
CA THR A 16 -29.51 25.97 15.32
C THR A 16 -28.03 25.82 15.01
N ILE A 17 -27.66 24.78 14.25
CA ILE A 17 -26.28 24.55 13.80
C ILE A 17 -25.80 25.68 12.87
N GLU A 18 -26.66 26.12 11.96
CA GLU A 18 -26.41 27.20 10.99
C GLU A 18 -26.03 28.51 11.68
N ARG A 19 -26.86 28.96 12.63
CA ARG A 19 -26.62 30.19 13.42
C ARG A 19 -25.36 30.11 14.28
N ALA A 20 -24.95 28.90 14.68
CA ALA A 20 -23.74 28.68 15.45
C ALA A 20 -22.47 28.54 14.56
N SER A 21 -22.64 28.44 13.24
CA SER A 21 -21.54 28.16 12.30
C SER A 21 -21.22 29.34 11.40
N PHE A 22 -22.20 30.19 11.06
CA PHE A 22 -22.01 31.28 10.11
C PHE A 22 -22.39 32.67 10.67
N PRO A 23 -21.61 33.72 10.32
CA PRO A 23 -21.95 35.10 10.68
C PRO A 23 -23.26 35.60 10.04
N THR A 24 -23.53 35.15 8.81
CA THR A 24 -24.74 35.49 8.05
C THR A 24 -25.50 34.20 7.75
N PRO A 25 -26.25 33.66 8.73
CA PRO A 25 -26.92 32.38 8.61
C PRO A 25 -28.08 32.42 7.61
N TRP A 26 -28.28 31.31 6.91
CA TRP A 26 -29.43 31.08 6.06
C TRP A 26 -30.74 31.08 6.86
N THR A 27 -31.80 31.54 6.22
CA THR A 27 -33.14 31.58 6.81
C THR A 27 -33.89 30.28 6.56
N GLU A 28 -34.92 30.01 7.38
CA GLU A 28 -35.82 28.86 7.17
C GLU A 28 -36.44 28.85 5.76
N GLY A 29 -36.81 30.04 5.25
CA GLY A 29 -37.35 30.19 3.90
C GLY A 29 -36.36 29.79 2.81
N MET A 30 -35.08 30.13 2.97
CA MET A 30 -34.02 29.76 2.02
C MET A 30 -33.84 28.23 1.97
N PHE A 31 -33.77 27.57 3.13
CA PHE A 31 -33.70 26.10 3.16
C PHE A 31 -34.96 25.45 2.58
N ALA A 32 -36.15 25.99 2.88
CA ALA A 32 -37.40 25.47 2.34
C ALA A 32 -37.47 25.58 0.80
N GLU A 33 -36.99 26.68 0.24
CA GLU A 33 -36.86 26.86 -1.21
C GLU A 33 -35.90 25.84 -1.82
N GLU A 34 -34.76 25.60 -1.19
CA GLU A 34 -33.79 24.63 -1.68
C GLU A 34 -34.26 23.18 -1.60
N LEU A 35 -34.94 22.80 -0.52
CA LEU A 35 -35.52 21.45 -0.35
C LEU A 35 -36.62 21.15 -1.37
N ALA A 36 -37.24 22.18 -1.97
CA ALA A 36 -38.27 22.03 -2.99
C ALA A 36 -37.72 21.83 -4.42
N ARG A 37 -36.40 21.93 -4.62
CA ARG A 37 -35.78 21.85 -5.94
C ARG A 37 -35.24 20.45 -6.24
N ASP A 38 -35.49 19.97 -7.47
CA ASP A 38 -35.04 18.65 -7.92
C ASP A 38 -33.52 18.57 -8.17
N ASP A 39 -32.88 19.72 -8.41
CA ASP A 39 -31.43 19.84 -8.64
C ASP A 39 -30.64 20.09 -7.34
N ARG A 40 -31.26 19.80 -6.18
CA ARG A 40 -30.65 19.98 -4.86
C ARG A 40 -30.64 18.69 -4.06
N VAL A 41 -29.56 18.48 -3.33
CA VAL A 41 -29.42 17.38 -2.38
C VAL A 41 -28.96 17.93 -1.05
N TRP A 42 -29.80 17.79 -0.04
CA TRP A 42 -29.50 18.15 1.34
C TRP A 42 -29.47 16.91 2.21
N LEU A 43 -28.40 16.80 3.00
CA LEU A 43 -28.16 15.69 3.90
C LEU A 43 -27.98 16.21 5.33
N VAL A 44 -28.37 15.37 6.29
CA VAL A 44 -28.04 15.53 7.70
C VAL A 44 -27.17 14.35 8.16
N ALA A 45 -26.26 14.61 9.09
CA ALA A 45 -25.55 13.59 9.85
C ALA A 45 -26.16 13.54 11.25
N GLU A 46 -26.50 12.35 11.72
CA GLU A 46 -27.17 12.16 13.00
C GLU A 46 -26.56 11.02 13.81
N ASP A 47 -26.60 11.19 15.14
CA ASP A 47 -26.44 10.12 16.11
C ASP A 47 -27.66 10.18 17.04
N ALA A 48 -28.68 9.40 16.66
CA ALA A 48 -30.04 9.62 17.14
C ALA A 48 -30.11 9.69 18.67
N PRO A 49 -30.79 10.71 19.23
CA PRO A 49 -31.67 11.67 18.54
C PRO A 49 -30.99 12.96 18.05
N ALA A 50 -29.68 13.12 18.17
CA ALA A 50 -29.01 14.39 17.90
C ALA A 50 -28.58 14.54 16.42
N LEU A 51 -28.87 15.71 15.83
CA LEU A 51 -28.22 16.12 14.58
C LEU A 51 -26.82 16.65 14.88
N LEU A 52 -25.83 16.07 14.21
CA LEU A 52 -24.42 16.42 14.35
C LEU A 52 -23.97 17.45 13.30
N GLY A 53 -24.68 17.53 12.18
CA GLY A 53 -24.35 18.45 11.09
C GLY A 53 -25.25 18.26 9.88
N PHE A 54 -25.06 19.12 8.89
CA PHE A 54 -25.77 19.05 7.61
C PHE A 54 -24.90 19.57 6.47
N GLY A 55 -25.32 19.28 5.25
CA GLY A 55 -24.74 19.91 4.07
C GLY A 55 -25.63 19.78 2.85
N GLY A 56 -25.40 20.66 1.88
CA GLY A 56 -26.18 20.80 0.66
C GLY A 56 -25.30 20.88 -0.57
N ILE A 57 -25.71 20.19 -1.64
CA ILE A 57 -25.14 20.36 -2.97
C ILE A 57 -26.20 20.77 -3.99
N MET A 58 -25.77 21.57 -4.95
CA MET A 58 -26.45 21.80 -6.21
C MET A 58 -25.86 20.89 -7.29
N LEU A 59 -26.72 20.15 -7.99
CA LEU A 59 -26.33 19.31 -9.12
C LEU A 59 -26.33 20.13 -10.42
N ALA A 60 -25.35 19.85 -11.27
CA ALA A 60 -25.22 20.35 -12.63
C ALA A 60 -24.77 19.20 -13.56
N PRO A 61 -24.89 19.32 -14.91
CA PRO A 61 -24.72 18.19 -15.82
C PRO A 61 -23.40 17.40 -15.70
N ASP A 62 -22.28 18.05 -15.40
CA ASP A 62 -20.95 17.42 -15.26
C ASP A 62 -20.28 17.73 -13.90
N GLY A 63 -21.03 18.29 -12.95
CA GLY A 63 -20.47 18.75 -11.69
C GLY A 63 -21.53 18.99 -10.62
N ALA A 64 -21.09 19.06 -9.38
CA ALA A 64 -21.90 19.47 -8.26
C ALA A 64 -21.17 20.55 -7.49
N HIS A 65 -21.92 21.42 -6.83
CA HIS A 65 -21.38 22.51 -6.05
C HIS A 65 -21.88 22.40 -4.60
N VAL A 66 -20.96 22.34 -3.64
CA VAL A 66 -21.28 22.41 -2.21
C VAL A 66 -21.73 23.83 -1.90
N MET A 67 -23.00 23.96 -1.56
CA MET A 67 -23.61 25.25 -1.24
C MET A 67 -23.37 25.63 0.22
N ASP A 68 -23.49 24.63 1.09
CA ASP A 68 -23.36 24.82 2.52
C ASP A 68 -22.97 23.50 3.21
N VAL A 69 -22.18 23.59 4.28
CA VAL A 69 -21.81 22.46 5.13
C VAL A 69 -21.44 22.96 6.51
N ALA A 70 -22.12 22.45 7.52
CA ALA A 70 -21.88 22.82 8.90
C ALA A 70 -21.98 21.62 9.84
N VAL A 71 -21.20 21.71 10.92
CA VAL A 71 -21.14 20.70 11.98
C VAL A 71 -21.40 21.40 13.30
N ALA A 72 -22.29 20.81 14.10
CA ALA A 72 -22.63 21.26 15.43
C ALA A 72 -21.34 21.48 16.26
N PRO A 73 -21.21 22.58 17.03
CA PRO A 73 -19.97 22.90 17.73
C PRO A 73 -19.38 21.76 18.56
N ASP A 74 -20.23 20.98 19.24
CA ASP A 74 -19.83 19.87 20.10
C ASP A 74 -19.44 18.59 19.34
N SER A 75 -19.71 18.55 18.03
CA SER A 75 -19.37 17.44 17.13
C SER A 75 -18.29 17.84 16.12
N ARG A 76 -17.60 18.95 16.33
CA ARG A 76 -16.48 19.35 15.45
C ARG A 76 -15.25 18.50 15.75
N ARG A 77 -14.46 18.22 14.70
CA ARG A 77 -13.19 17.45 14.77
C ARG A 77 -13.34 15.97 15.17
N ASP A 78 -14.55 15.41 15.10
CA ASP A 78 -14.81 13.98 15.31
C ASP A 78 -14.95 13.16 14.00
N GLY A 79 -14.86 13.83 12.84
CA GLY A 79 -15.04 13.23 11.52
C GLY A 79 -16.41 13.46 10.87
N THR A 80 -17.37 14.11 11.56
CA THR A 80 -18.72 14.40 11.03
C THR A 80 -18.67 15.16 9.70
N GLY A 81 -17.86 16.23 9.60
CA GLY A 81 -17.70 17.01 8.37
C GLY A 81 -17.16 16.18 7.21
N ARG A 82 -16.19 15.29 7.47
CA ARG A 82 -15.65 14.36 6.49
C ARG A 82 -16.73 13.38 5.99
N ALA A 83 -17.53 12.84 6.91
CA ALA A 83 -18.61 11.93 6.56
C ALA A 83 -19.70 12.59 5.72
N LEU A 84 -20.09 13.82 6.06
CA LEU A 84 -21.02 14.63 5.26
C LEU A 84 -20.48 14.86 3.85
N MET A 85 -19.23 15.29 3.71
CA MET A 85 -18.61 15.52 2.41
C MET A 85 -18.57 14.27 1.53
N LEU A 86 -18.21 13.12 2.10
CA LEU A 86 -18.20 11.85 1.38
C LEU A 86 -19.61 11.38 1.00
N ALA A 87 -20.62 11.67 1.83
CA ALA A 87 -22.02 11.37 1.52
C ALA A 87 -22.53 12.28 0.40
N LEU A 88 -22.24 13.58 0.44
CA LEU A 88 -22.58 14.53 -0.63
C LEU A 88 -21.90 14.14 -1.94
N ALA A 89 -20.63 13.74 -1.91
CA ALA A 89 -19.92 13.27 -3.10
C ALA A 89 -20.56 12.02 -3.73
N ARG A 90 -21.11 11.12 -2.91
CA ARG A 90 -21.85 9.95 -3.39
C ARG A 90 -23.14 10.35 -4.10
N GLU A 91 -23.88 11.30 -3.54
CA GLU A 91 -25.10 11.84 -4.18
C GLU A 91 -24.77 12.60 -5.47
N ALA A 92 -23.65 13.34 -5.49
CA ALA A 92 -23.15 14.00 -6.68
C ALA A 92 -22.83 12.99 -7.79
N ALA A 93 -22.06 11.94 -7.47
CA ALA A 93 -21.72 10.87 -8.42
C ALA A 93 -22.96 10.14 -8.94
N ALA A 94 -23.93 9.84 -8.06
CA ALA A 94 -25.21 9.23 -8.45
C ALA A 94 -26.04 10.13 -9.38
N GLY A 95 -25.90 11.46 -9.24
CA GLY A 95 -26.45 12.47 -10.15
C GLY A 95 -25.67 12.65 -11.46
N GLY A 96 -24.60 11.90 -11.69
CA GLY A 96 -23.75 11.98 -12.88
C GLY A 96 -22.67 13.07 -12.83
N ALA A 97 -22.54 13.78 -11.70
CA ALA A 97 -21.47 14.76 -11.54
C ALA A 97 -20.11 14.05 -11.51
N LYS A 98 -19.14 14.58 -12.24
CA LYS A 98 -17.75 14.07 -12.23
C LYS A 98 -16.86 14.83 -11.25
N ARG A 99 -17.28 16.05 -10.89
CA ARG A 99 -16.52 16.97 -10.05
C ARG A 99 -17.41 17.54 -8.96
N LEU A 100 -16.88 17.64 -7.76
CA LEU A 100 -17.49 18.36 -6.65
C LEU A 100 -16.68 19.63 -6.39
N THR A 101 -17.31 20.80 -6.42
CA THR A 101 -16.67 22.09 -6.19
C THR A 101 -17.18 22.73 -4.91
N LEU A 102 -16.35 23.58 -4.31
CA LEU A 102 -16.72 24.38 -3.14
C LEU A 102 -15.93 25.69 -3.11
N GLU A 103 -16.46 26.67 -2.38
CA GLU A 103 -15.71 27.82 -1.92
C GLU A 103 -15.55 27.77 -0.40
N VAL A 104 -14.35 28.11 0.07
CA VAL A 104 -14.05 28.17 1.50
C VAL A 104 -13.23 29.41 1.83
N ARG A 105 -13.51 30.04 2.97
CA ARG A 105 -12.74 31.18 3.48
C ARG A 105 -11.26 30.82 3.56
N SER A 106 -10.40 31.71 3.06
CA SER A 106 -8.94 31.53 3.11
C SER A 106 -8.41 31.41 4.55
N ALA A 107 -9.10 32.00 5.53
CA ALA A 107 -8.76 31.90 6.95
C ALA A 107 -9.24 30.59 7.63
N ASN A 108 -10.07 29.77 6.98
CA ASN A 108 -10.59 28.54 7.57
C ASN A 108 -9.64 27.36 7.36
N GLU A 109 -8.50 27.40 8.04
CA GLU A 109 -7.43 26.40 7.95
C GLU A 109 -7.92 24.97 8.25
N ALA A 110 -8.85 24.82 9.19
CA ALA A 110 -9.40 23.51 9.55
C ALA A 110 -10.19 22.88 8.39
N ALA A 111 -11.06 23.65 7.72
CA ALA A 111 -11.81 23.17 6.57
C ALA A 111 -10.89 22.93 5.37
N LEU A 112 -9.96 23.85 5.09
CA LEU A 112 -8.95 23.70 4.05
C LEU A 112 -8.15 22.40 4.21
N GLY A 113 -7.67 22.12 5.43
CA GLY A 113 -6.95 20.89 5.74
C GLY A 113 -7.80 19.63 5.53
N MET A 114 -9.06 19.65 5.97
CA MET A 114 -9.99 18.52 5.75
C MET A 114 -10.26 18.29 4.25
N TYR A 115 -10.49 19.36 3.48
CA TYR A 115 -10.73 19.25 2.03
C TYR A 115 -9.49 18.73 1.30
N ALA A 116 -8.30 19.23 1.63
CA ALA A 116 -7.05 18.73 1.06
C ALA A 116 -6.85 17.23 1.34
N GLN A 117 -7.14 16.76 2.57
CA GLN A 117 -7.07 15.33 2.92
C GLN A 117 -8.09 14.47 2.17
N LEU A 118 -9.21 15.05 1.74
CA LEU A 118 -10.20 14.39 0.88
C LEU A 118 -9.82 14.42 -0.61
N GLY A 119 -8.70 15.06 -0.97
CA GLY A 119 -8.23 15.17 -2.35
C GLY A 119 -8.82 16.35 -3.12
N PHE A 120 -9.35 17.37 -2.43
CA PHE A 120 -9.69 18.64 -3.08
C PHE A 120 -8.42 19.44 -3.40
N GLU A 121 -8.35 19.95 -4.62
CA GLU A 121 -7.27 20.78 -5.12
C GLU A 121 -7.75 22.23 -5.26
N SER A 122 -6.87 23.19 -4.98
CA SER A 122 -7.17 24.62 -5.19
C SER A 122 -7.18 24.95 -6.68
N ALA A 123 -8.30 25.50 -7.17
CA ALA A 123 -8.45 25.98 -8.54
C ALA A 123 -8.17 27.48 -8.67
N GLY A 124 -8.16 28.23 -7.57
CA GLY A 124 -7.95 29.67 -7.56
C GLY A 124 -8.50 30.35 -6.31
N VAL A 125 -8.40 31.68 -6.28
CA VAL A 125 -8.88 32.52 -5.18
C VAL A 125 -9.78 33.62 -5.75
N ARG A 126 -10.93 33.88 -5.12
CA ARG A 126 -11.82 35.01 -5.40
C ARG A 126 -11.61 36.09 -4.33
N PRO A 127 -11.03 37.24 -4.68
CA PRO A 127 -10.79 38.30 -3.73
C PRO A 127 -12.09 38.90 -3.18
N GLY A 128 -12.16 39.11 -1.86
CA GLY A 128 -13.28 39.78 -1.21
C GLY A 128 -14.65 39.14 -1.49
N TYR A 129 -14.69 37.80 -1.61
CA TYR A 129 -15.92 37.07 -1.94
C TYR A 129 -16.94 37.07 -0.81
N TYR A 130 -16.49 37.04 0.45
CA TYR A 130 -17.37 37.04 1.62
C TYR A 130 -17.64 38.47 2.10
N ASP A 131 -18.68 39.10 1.54
CA ASP A 131 -19.04 40.52 1.76
C ASP A 131 -19.04 40.94 3.23
N GLU A 132 -19.55 40.09 4.12
CA GLU A 132 -19.65 40.37 5.56
C GLU A 132 -18.31 40.47 6.30
N THR A 133 -17.24 39.90 5.73
CA THR A 133 -15.90 39.88 6.33
C THR A 133 -14.83 40.53 5.46
N GLY A 134 -15.09 40.70 4.15
CA GLY A 134 -14.10 41.08 3.16
C GLY A 134 -13.07 39.99 2.86
N GLU A 135 -13.28 38.76 3.35
CA GLU A 135 -12.34 37.64 3.18
C GLU A 135 -12.41 37.05 1.76
N ASP A 136 -11.26 36.52 1.33
CA ASP A 136 -11.12 35.81 0.07
C ASP A 136 -11.71 34.40 0.17
N ALA A 137 -12.27 33.91 -0.95
CA ALA A 137 -12.67 32.52 -1.09
C ALA A 137 -11.64 31.72 -1.89
N VAL A 138 -11.16 30.62 -1.32
CA VAL A 138 -10.42 29.59 -2.05
C VAL A 138 -11.43 28.70 -2.77
N ILE A 139 -11.33 28.63 -4.08
CA ILE A 139 -12.15 27.73 -4.91
C ILE A 139 -11.43 26.38 -4.93
N MET A 140 -12.12 25.32 -4.53
CA MET A 140 -11.57 23.97 -4.56
C MET A 140 -12.46 23.02 -5.35
N TRP A 141 -11.84 21.97 -5.91
CA TRP A 141 -12.56 20.91 -6.61
C TRP A 141 -11.90 19.55 -6.40
N ALA A 142 -12.70 18.50 -6.45
CA ALA A 142 -12.26 17.11 -6.38
C ALA A 142 -13.03 16.26 -7.38
N ASP A 143 -12.40 15.17 -7.82
CA ASP A 143 -13.07 14.14 -8.61
C ASP A 143 -14.03 13.33 -7.72
N THR A 144 -15.28 13.22 -8.13
CA THR A 144 -16.29 12.47 -7.38
C THR A 144 -15.96 10.99 -7.25
N ALA A 145 -15.32 10.36 -8.25
CA ALA A 145 -14.91 8.96 -8.20
C ALA A 145 -13.85 8.71 -7.13
N ARG A 146 -12.92 9.67 -6.95
CA ARG A 146 -11.95 9.64 -5.84
C ARG A 146 -12.64 9.72 -4.49
N LEU A 147 -13.57 10.66 -4.34
CA LEU A 147 -14.33 10.84 -3.09
C LEU A 147 -15.21 9.63 -2.77
N THR A 148 -15.89 9.04 -3.76
CA THR A 148 -16.70 7.84 -3.55
C THR A 148 -15.83 6.65 -3.15
N ALA A 149 -14.66 6.47 -3.77
CA ALA A 149 -13.71 5.43 -3.42
C ALA A 149 -13.16 5.59 -1.99
N ILE A 150 -12.78 6.82 -1.59
CA ILE A 150 -12.40 7.12 -0.19
C ILE A 150 -13.55 6.77 0.78
N GLY A 151 -14.79 7.10 0.41
CA GLY A 151 -15.98 6.80 1.21
C GLY A 151 -16.30 5.32 1.31
N ALA A 152 -16.05 4.54 0.25
CA ALA A 152 -16.17 3.09 0.26
C ALA A 152 -15.10 2.46 1.15
N ALA A 153 -13.86 2.93 1.05
CA ALA A 153 -12.73 2.47 1.86
C ALA A 153 -12.94 2.77 3.35
N ALA A 154 -13.40 3.98 3.68
CA ALA A 154 -13.69 4.36 5.06
C ALA A 154 -14.81 3.52 5.69
N GLY A 155 -15.69 2.96 4.86
CA GLY A 155 -16.73 2.03 5.29
C GLY A 155 -16.31 0.54 5.27
N GLY A 156 -15.05 0.24 4.93
CA GLY A 156 -14.54 -1.14 4.85
C GLY A 156 -15.24 -2.00 3.79
N ARG A 157 -15.73 -1.38 2.71
CA ARG A 157 -16.56 -2.03 1.69
C ARG A 157 -16.11 -1.76 0.26
N ASP A 158 -14.99 -1.08 0.10
CA ASP A 158 -14.37 -0.85 -1.21
C ASP A 158 -13.94 -2.16 -1.85
N LEU A 159 -14.08 -2.23 -3.18
CA LEU A 159 -13.51 -3.28 -4.00
C LEU A 159 -12.31 -2.73 -4.79
N VAL A 160 -11.12 -3.21 -4.46
CA VAL A 160 -9.86 -2.81 -5.10
C VAL A 160 -9.34 -3.95 -5.96
N LEU A 161 -9.17 -3.68 -7.26
CA LEU A 161 -8.38 -4.54 -8.16
C LEU A 161 -6.93 -4.06 -8.13
N ALA A 162 -6.02 -4.90 -7.68
CA ALA A 162 -4.59 -4.61 -7.65
C ALA A 162 -3.80 -5.40 -8.70
N ILE A 163 -2.70 -4.81 -9.19
CA ILE A 163 -1.79 -5.40 -10.18
C ILE A 163 -0.34 -5.31 -9.68
N GLU A 164 0.40 -6.41 -9.79
CA GLU A 164 1.82 -6.54 -9.43
C GLU A 164 2.59 -7.14 -10.61
N THR A 165 3.62 -6.43 -11.09
CA THR A 165 4.48 -6.80 -12.22
C THR A 165 5.91 -6.27 -12.05
N SER A 166 6.41 -6.19 -10.82
CA SER A 166 7.71 -5.57 -10.52
C SER A 166 8.92 -6.42 -10.93
N CYS A 167 8.77 -7.75 -10.97
CA CYS A 167 9.87 -8.68 -11.26
C CYS A 167 9.47 -9.77 -12.25
N ASP A 168 9.13 -10.98 -11.79
CA ASP A 168 8.85 -12.16 -12.63
C ASP A 168 7.53 -12.86 -12.32
N GLU A 169 6.71 -12.29 -11.43
CA GLU A 169 5.31 -12.65 -11.22
C GLU A 169 4.39 -11.62 -11.89
N THR A 170 3.46 -12.09 -12.73
CA THR A 170 2.31 -11.27 -13.13
C THR A 170 1.16 -11.62 -12.23
N ALA A 171 0.71 -10.70 -11.38
CA ALA A 171 -0.35 -10.98 -10.43
C ALA A 171 -1.47 -9.94 -10.46
N ALA A 172 -2.69 -10.42 -10.20
CA ALA A 172 -3.86 -9.59 -9.95
C ALA A 172 -4.67 -10.14 -8.78
N SER A 173 -5.30 -9.24 -8.02
CA SER A 173 -6.11 -9.59 -6.86
C SER A 173 -7.25 -8.61 -6.71
N VAL A 174 -8.44 -9.11 -6.40
CA VAL A 174 -9.56 -8.30 -5.95
C VAL A 174 -9.70 -8.45 -4.44
N MET A 175 -9.74 -7.33 -3.74
CA MET A 175 -9.86 -7.27 -2.29
C MET A 175 -11.03 -6.40 -1.87
N ARG A 176 -11.73 -6.82 -0.80
CA ARG A 176 -12.76 -6.04 -0.13
C ARG A 176 -12.25 -5.46 1.18
N GLY A 177 -12.45 -4.16 1.39
CA GLY A 177 -12.24 -3.52 2.69
C GLY A 177 -10.81 -3.56 3.22
N GLY A 178 -9.82 -3.77 2.35
CA GLY A 178 -8.42 -3.90 2.75
C GLY A 178 -8.04 -5.17 3.51
N VAL A 179 -8.98 -6.12 3.71
CA VAL A 179 -8.78 -7.29 4.58
C VAL A 179 -9.26 -8.61 3.97
N GLU A 180 -10.29 -8.60 3.12
CA GLU A 180 -10.86 -9.82 2.55
C GLU A 180 -10.39 -10.01 1.11
N VAL A 181 -9.53 -11.01 0.88
CA VAL A 181 -9.05 -11.37 -0.46
C VAL A 181 -10.14 -12.18 -1.18
N LEU A 182 -10.83 -11.57 -2.15
CA LEU A 182 -11.86 -12.25 -2.95
C LEU A 182 -11.24 -13.11 -4.05
N SER A 183 -10.11 -12.67 -4.60
CA SER A 183 -9.33 -13.45 -5.55
C SER A 183 -7.85 -13.08 -5.46
N SER A 184 -6.98 -14.05 -5.78
CA SER A 184 -5.55 -13.84 -5.96
C SER A 184 -5.07 -14.77 -7.06
N VAL A 185 -4.56 -14.19 -8.14
CA VAL A 185 -4.09 -14.91 -9.33
C VAL A 185 -2.64 -14.51 -9.57
N VAL A 186 -1.78 -15.50 -9.77
CA VAL A 186 -0.35 -15.31 -10.02
C VAL A 186 0.06 -16.18 -11.20
N ALA A 187 0.55 -15.56 -12.27
CA ALA A 187 1.26 -16.22 -13.35
C ALA A 187 2.77 -16.03 -13.16
N SER A 188 3.41 -17.04 -12.56
CA SER A 188 4.86 -17.04 -12.30
C SER A 188 5.65 -17.39 -13.56
N GLN A 189 6.79 -16.72 -13.74
CA GLN A 189 7.68 -16.93 -14.90
C GLN A 189 8.91 -17.78 -14.57
N VAL A 190 8.97 -18.40 -13.39
CA VAL A 190 10.14 -19.17 -12.91
C VAL A 190 10.69 -20.15 -13.96
N ASP A 191 9.82 -20.89 -14.65
CA ASP A 191 10.23 -21.87 -15.66
C ASP A 191 10.95 -21.24 -16.87
N PHE A 192 10.60 -20.01 -17.23
CA PHE A 192 11.25 -19.28 -18.33
C PHE A 192 12.65 -18.81 -17.94
N HIS A 193 12.84 -18.44 -16.67
CA HIS A 193 14.11 -17.91 -16.14
C HIS A 193 15.06 -19.01 -15.66
N ALA A 194 14.54 -20.19 -15.29
CA ALA A 194 15.33 -21.32 -14.81
C ALA A 194 16.48 -21.73 -15.76
N ARG A 195 16.27 -21.61 -17.07
CA ARG A 195 17.28 -21.91 -18.11
C ARG A 195 18.47 -20.96 -18.11
N PHE A 196 18.32 -19.77 -17.54
CA PHE A 196 19.36 -18.74 -17.45
C PHE A 196 19.99 -18.68 -16.05
N GLY A 197 19.35 -19.33 -15.06
CA GLY A 197 19.78 -19.35 -13.67
C GLY A 197 19.60 -17.98 -12.98
N GLY A 198 18.54 -17.26 -13.35
CA GLY A 198 18.20 -15.93 -12.83
C GLY A 198 17.25 -15.19 -13.78
N VAL A 199 16.59 -14.16 -13.26
CA VAL A 199 15.61 -13.36 -14.02
C VAL A 199 16.29 -12.62 -15.17
N VAL A 200 15.74 -12.75 -16.37
CA VAL A 200 16.16 -12.00 -17.57
C VAL A 200 15.16 -10.87 -17.83
N PRO A 201 15.55 -9.58 -17.64
CA PRO A 201 14.59 -8.46 -17.63
C PRO A 201 13.71 -8.33 -18.88
N GLU A 202 14.28 -8.56 -20.07
CA GLU A 202 13.53 -8.50 -21.34
C GLU A 202 12.51 -9.63 -21.47
N ILE A 203 12.86 -10.85 -21.02
CA ILE A 203 11.92 -11.98 -21.02
C ILE A 203 10.79 -11.68 -20.04
N ALA A 204 11.11 -11.13 -18.87
CA ALA A 204 10.11 -10.82 -17.86
C ALA A 204 9.07 -9.82 -18.36
N SER A 205 9.54 -8.72 -18.96
CA SER A 205 8.69 -7.68 -19.55
C SER A 205 7.72 -8.25 -20.60
N ARG A 206 8.21 -9.13 -21.49
CA ARG A 206 7.37 -9.79 -22.52
C ARG A 206 6.33 -10.72 -21.90
N LYS A 207 6.71 -11.48 -20.88
CA LYS A 207 5.80 -12.41 -20.22
C LYS A 207 4.69 -11.70 -19.44
N HIS A 208 4.98 -10.55 -18.82
CA HIS A 208 3.91 -9.71 -18.27
C HIS A 208 2.93 -9.26 -19.35
N THR A 209 3.43 -8.81 -20.50
CA THR A 209 2.58 -8.36 -21.63
C THR A 209 1.67 -9.47 -22.14
N GLU A 210 2.18 -10.71 -22.21
CA GLU A 210 1.40 -11.88 -22.63
C GLU A 210 0.35 -12.30 -21.59
N ALA A 211 0.64 -12.15 -20.29
CA ALA A 211 -0.18 -12.71 -19.22
C ALA A 211 -1.20 -11.73 -18.60
N ILE A 212 -0.92 -10.42 -18.59
CA ILE A 212 -1.62 -9.44 -17.75
C ILE A 212 -3.14 -9.41 -17.97
N VAL A 213 -3.61 -9.50 -19.22
CA VAL A 213 -5.05 -9.51 -19.54
C VAL A 213 -5.71 -10.74 -18.92
N GLY A 214 -5.18 -11.94 -19.17
CA GLY A 214 -5.77 -13.18 -18.65
C GLY A 214 -5.73 -13.28 -17.13
N VAL A 215 -4.65 -12.77 -16.50
CA VAL A 215 -4.53 -12.73 -15.04
C VAL A 215 -5.57 -11.80 -14.40
N VAL A 216 -5.84 -10.65 -15.02
CA VAL A 216 -6.88 -9.71 -14.55
C VAL A 216 -8.28 -10.28 -14.78
N ASP A 217 -8.56 -10.84 -15.96
CA ASP A 217 -9.85 -11.46 -16.28
C ASP A 217 -10.17 -12.60 -15.30
N GLU A 218 -9.19 -13.48 -15.03
CA GLU A 218 -9.33 -14.57 -14.07
C GLU A 218 -9.53 -14.06 -12.64
N ALA A 219 -8.86 -12.98 -12.25
CA ALA A 219 -9.04 -12.39 -10.92
C ALA A 219 -10.45 -11.81 -10.73
N LEU A 220 -11.01 -11.17 -11.75
CA LEU A 220 -12.39 -10.66 -11.74
C LEU A 220 -13.42 -11.80 -11.74
N GLU A 221 -13.22 -12.82 -12.58
CA GLU A 221 -14.08 -14.01 -12.65
C GLU A 221 -14.12 -14.74 -11.30
N ARG A 222 -12.95 -15.01 -10.69
CA ARG A 222 -12.87 -15.67 -9.37
C ARG A 222 -13.51 -14.86 -8.25
N ALA A 223 -13.44 -13.53 -8.32
CA ALA A 223 -14.07 -12.64 -7.35
C ALA A 223 -15.58 -12.47 -7.60
N GLY A 224 -16.09 -12.87 -8.77
CA GLY A 224 -17.50 -12.74 -9.15
C GLY A 224 -17.94 -11.29 -9.36
N VAL A 225 -17.04 -10.43 -9.85
CA VAL A 225 -17.29 -8.99 -10.05
C VAL A 225 -16.83 -8.53 -11.44
N GLY A 226 -17.40 -7.43 -11.93
CA GLY A 226 -16.96 -6.74 -13.13
C GLY A 226 -16.31 -5.39 -12.83
N PHE A 227 -15.78 -4.71 -13.86
CA PHE A 227 -15.15 -3.39 -13.69
C PHE A 227 -16.07 -2.32 -13.09
N GLY A 228 -17.39 -2.42 -13.33
CA GLY A 228 -18.37 -1.48 -12.79
C GLY A 228 -18.64 -1.64 -11.29
N ASP A 229 -18.21 -2.75 -10.68
CA ASP A 229 -18.35 -3.00 -9.24
C ASP A 229 -17.15 -2.49 -8.44
N LEU A 230 -16.03 -2.20 -9.10
CA LEU A 230 -14.79 -1.77 -8.46
C LEU A 230 -14.89 -0.31 -8.01
N ASP A 231 -14.20 0.02 -6.92
CA ASP A 231 -14.08 1.38 -6.41
C ASP A 231 -12.73 2.02 -6.77
N ALA A 232 -11.67 1.22 -6.91
CA ALA A 232 -10.33 1.71 -7.24
C ALA A 232 -9.44 0.64 -7.88
N LEU A 233 -8.35 1.12 -8.50
CA LEU A 233 -7.28 0.30 -9.06
C LEU A 233 -5.99 0.51 -8.25
N GLY A 234 -5.35 -0.56 -7.80
CA GLY A 234 -4.01 -0.55 -7.21
C GLY A 234 -2.96 -1.03 -8.20
N VAL A 235 -1.78 -0.41 -8.23
CA VAL A 235 -0.68 -0.91 -9.07
C VAL A 235 0.67 -0.68 -8.41
N THR A 236 1.55 -1.68 -8.50
CA THR A 236 2.96 -1.50 -8.17
C THR A 236 3.62 -0.62 -9.23
N TYR A 237 4.11 0.56 -8.82
CA TYR A 237 4.82 1.47 -9.72
C TYR A 237 6.32 1.57 -9.40
N GLY A 238 6.78 0.85 -8.38
CA GLY A 238 8.18 0.72 -8.02
C GLY A 238 8.38 0.26 -6.58
N PRO A 239 9.61 -0.05 -6.15
CA PRO A 239 10.78 -0.33 -7.00
C PRO A 239 10.63 -1.64 -7.78
N GLY A 240 11.51 -1.90 -8.75
CA GLY A 240 11.48 -3.11 -9.58
C GLY A 240 12.16 -2.97 -10.94
N LEU A 241 12.05 -4.02 -11.76
CA LEU A 241 12.56 -4.01 -13.13
C LEU A 241 11.73 -3.04 -13.99
N ILE A 242 12.35 -1.99 -14.53
CA ILE A 242 11.63 -0.91 -15.22
C ILE A 242 10.75 -1.43 -16.37
N GLY A 243 11.25 -2.37 -17.17
CA GLY A 243 10.48 -2.95 -18.28
C GLY A 243 9.26 -3.73 -17.82
N ALA A 244 9.35 -4.39 -16.66
CA ALA A 244 8.24 -5.13 -16.06
C ALA A 244 7.21 -4.19 -15.43
N LEU A 245 7.66 -3.19 -14.64
CA LEU A 245 6.80 -2.19 -14.02
C LEU A 245 5.98 -1.39 -15.04
N VAL A 246 6.59 -1.01 -16.16
CA VAL A 246 5.92 -0.24 -17.22
C VAL A 246 4.69 -0.98 -17.76
N VAL A 247 4.72 -2.32 -17.83
CA VAL A 247 3.57 -3.11 -18.31
C VAL A 247 2.38 -2.96 -17.36
N GLY A 248 2.57 -3.19 -16.06
CA GLY A 248 1.52 -3.05 -15.05
C GLY A 248 0.98 -1.62 -14.96
N VAL A 249 1.88 -0.63 -14.88
CA VAL A 249 1.52 0.79 -14.81
C VAL A 249 0.75 1.24 -16.06
N ALA A 250 1.19 0.86 -17.27
CA ALA A 250 0.50 1.22 -18.50
C ALA A 250 -0.89 0.57 -18.59
N TYR A 251 -1.01 -0.70 -18.21
CA TYR A 251 -2.30 -1.40 -18.18
C TYR A 251 -3.26 -0.74 -17.20
N ALA A 252 -2.82 -0.49 -15.96
CA ALA A 252 -3.65 0.13 -14.92
C ALA A 252 -4.10 1.55 -15.30
N LYS A 253 -3.22 2.34 -15.95
CA LYS A 253 -3.57 3.67 -16.49
C LYS A 253 -4.59 3.58 -17.62
N GLY A 254 -4.44 2.62 -18.53
CA GLY A 254 -5.40 2.37 -19.59
C GLY A 254 -6.77 1.99 -19.03
N LEU A 255 -6.80 1.13 -18.01
CA LEU A 255 -8.03 0.73 -17.34
C LEU A 255 -8.67 1.90 -16.56
N SER A 256 -7.88 2.69 -15.83
CA SER A 256 -8.35 3.91 -15.16
C SER A 256 -8.98 4.89 -16.15
N LEU A 257 -8.33 5.11 -17.30
CA LEU A 257 -8.88 5.98 -18.35
C LEU A 257 -10.17 5.43 -18.96
N ALA A 258 -10.27 4.12 -19.16
CA ALA A 258 -11.45 3.48 -19.75
C ALA A 258 -12.66 3.42 -18.81
N THR A 259 -12.41 3.30 -17.49
CA THR A 259 -13.45 3.08 -16.48
C THR A 259 -13.78 4.33 -15.67
N GLY A 260 -12.88 5.32 -15.63
CA GLY A 260 -12.96 6.46 -14.71
C GLY A 260 -12.58 6.10 -13.27
N LEU A 261 -12.14 4.86 -13.00
CA LEU A 261 -11.75 4.45 -11.65
C LEU A 261 -10.46 5.16 -11.22
N PRO A 262 -10.38 5.60 -9.95
CA PRO A 262 -9.17 6.19 -9.42
C PRO A 262 -8.04 5.15 -9.37
N LEU A 263 -6.84 5.58 -9.74
CA LEU A 263 -5.63 4.77 -9.70
C LEU A 263 -4.81 5.11 -8.46
N VAL A 264 -4.30 4.08 -7.78
CA VAL A 264 -3.48 4.17 -6.57
C VAL A 264 -2.14 3.49 -6.84
N GLY A 265 -1.05 4.27 -6.77
CA GLY A 265 0.31 3.76 -6.90
C GLY A 265 0.83 3.25 -5.57
N VAL A 266 1.33 2.02 -5.55
CA VAL A 266 1.84 1.33 -4.36
C VAL A 266 3.35 1.09 -4.50
N ASN A 267 4.08 1.34 -3.41
CA ASN A 267 5.47 0.91 -3.31
C ASN A 267 5.52 -0.60 -3.04
N HIS A 268 6.30 -1.34 -3.82
CA HIS A 268 6.42 -2.81 -3.71
C HIS A 268 6.84 -3.27 -2.30
N LEU A 269 7.77 -2.57 -1.65
CA LEU A 269 8.21 -2.87 -0.28
C LEU A 269 7.11 -2.60 0.75
N GLU A 270 6.33 -1.53 0.54
CA GLU A 270 5.14 -1.27 1.35
C GLU A 270 4.13 -2.42 1.22
N GLY A 271 3.94 -2.96 0.01
CA GLY A 271 3.16 -4.17 -0.22
C GLY A 271 3.59 -5.31 0.72
N HIS A 272 4.89 -5.67 0.73
CA HIS A 272 5.42 -6.72 1.61
C HIS A 272 5.22 -6.43 3.11
N ILE A 273 5.23 -5.17 3.53
CA ILE A 273 4.89 -4.78 4.91
C ILE A 273 3.39 -5.01 5.17
N PHE A 274 2.51 -4.61 4.25
CA PHE A 274 1.06 -4.81 4.37
C PHE A 274 0.63 -6.27 4.29
N ALA A 275 1.41 -7.15 3.66
CA ALA A 275 1.20 -8.60 3.73
C ALA A 275 1.18 -9.13 5.17
N ASN A 276 2.01 -8.55 6.07
CA ASN A 276 2.02 -8.91 7.49
C ASN A 276 0.75 -8.44 8.20
N ARG A 277 0.27 -7.23 7.89
CA ARG A 277 -0.98 -6.70 8.44
C ARG A 277 -2.20 -7.49 7.98
N LEU A 278 -2.18 -7.98 6.75
CA LEU A 278 -3.23 -8.87 6.22
C LEU A 278 -3.24 -10.22 6.95
N ALA A 279 -2.06 -10.77 7.26
CA ALA A 279 -1.92 -12.02 7.99
C ALA A 279 -2.18 -11.90 9.50
N ASP A 280 -1.87 -10.75 10.09
CA ASP A 280 -1.95 -10.47 11.52
C ASP A 280 -2.58 -9.08 11.76
N PRO A 281 -3.92 -8.99 11.85
CA PRO A 281 -4.62 -7.73 12.09
C PRO A 281 -4.29 -7.07 13.45
N GLU A 282 -3.72 -7.82 14.40
CA GLU A 282 -3.31 -7.31 15.71
C GLU A 282 -1.92 -6.67 15.70
N LEU A 283 -1.25 -6.63 14.55
CA LEU A 283 0.04 -5.99 14.38
C LEU A 283 -0.03 -4.47 14.61
N LYS A 284 0.83 -3.94 15.49
CA LYS A 284 0.81 -2.52 15.88
C LYS A 284 2.13 -1.83 15.59
N THR A 285 2.05 -0.56 15.21
CA THR A 285 3.20 0.34 15.14
C THR A 285 3.39 1.03 16.52
N PRO A 286 4.60 1.51 16.88
CA PRO A 286 5.84 1.42 16.10
C PRO A 286 6.36 -0.02 16.01
N LEU A 287 6.85 -0.40 14.83
CA LEU A 287 7.44 -1.71 14.56
C LEU A 287 8.71 -1.61 13.71
N ILE A 288 9.49 -2.69 13.66
CA ILE A 288 10.58 -2.87 12.70
C ILE A 288 10.16 -3.91 11.65
N ALA A 289 10.36 -3.60 10.38
CA ALA A 289 10.16 -4.53 9.27
C ALA A 289 11.50 -4.92 8.65
N LEU A 290 11.74 -6.23 8.51
CA LEU A 290 12.79 -6.78 7.65
C LEU A 290 12.15 -7.27 6.36
N VAL A 291 12.42 -6.58 5.25
CA VAL A 291 11.96 -7.00 3.93
C VAL A 291 13.13 -7.62 3.17
N VAL A 292 13.03 -8.91 2.91
CA VAL A 292 14.06 -9.72 2.23
C VAL A 292 13.45 -10.49 1.06
N SER A 293 13.68 -10.00 -0.15
CA SER A 293 13.21 -10.57 -1.41
C SER A 293 14.37 -10.93 -2.35
N GLY A 294 14.03 -11.26 -3.60
CA GLY A 294 15.03 -11.47 -4.66
C GLY A 294 15.93 -10.26 -4.87
N GLY A 295 15.34 -9.06 -4.93
CA GLY A 295 16.03 -7.81 -5.24
C GLY A 295 16.21 -6.84 -4.08
N HIS A 296 15.68 -7.14 -2.89
CA HIS A 296 15.73 -6.24 -1.74
C HIS A 296 16.16 -6.96 -0.47
N THR A 297 16.96 -6.27 0.35
CA THR A 297 17.23 -6.59 1.75
C THR A 297 17.24 -5.26 2.48
N SER A 298 16.18 -4.95 3.22
CA SER A 298 16.04 -3.67 3.92
C SER A 298 15.50 -3.88 5.32
N LEU A 299 16.06 -3.14 6.28
CA LEU A 299 15.57 -3.03 7.64
C LEU A 299 14.96 -1.64 7.82
N ILE A 300 13.67 -1.60 8.15
CA ILE A 300 12.85 -0.39 8.09
C ILE A 300 12.17 -0.19 9.44
N HIS A 301 12.24 1.02 9.98
CA HIS A 301 11.42 1.42 11.12
C HIS A 301 10.11 2.03 10.62
N VAL A 302 9.00 1.58 11.20
CA VAL A 302 7.64 2.00 10.86
C VAL A 302 7.03 2.62 12.13
N PRO A 303 7.21 3.94 12.37
CA PRO A 303 6.67 4.61 13.54
C PRO A 303 5.14 4.55 13.55
N GLU A 304 4.55 4.83 12.39
CA GLU A 304 3.12 4.78 12.10
C GLU A 304 2.90 4.19 10.71
N TRP A 305 1.71 3.65 10.46
CA TRP A 305 1.38 3.16 9.12
C TRP A 305 1.51 4.30 8.10
N GLY A 306 2.21 4.03 7.00
CA GLY A 306 2.51 5.02 5.96
C GLY A 306 3.67 5.97 6.28
N GLU A 307 4.35 5.81 7.41
CA GLU A 307 5.62 6.48 7.71
C GLU A 307 6.73 5.42 7.77
N TYR A 308 7.75 5.56 6.92
CA TYR A 308 8.79 4.55 6.75
C TYR A 308 10.17 5.19 6.80
N HIS A 309 11.02 4.70 7.69
CA HIS A 309 12.40 5.14 7.82
C HIS A 309 13.33 3.94 7.59
N THR A 310 13.99 3.88 6.44
CA THR A 310 14.98 2.83 6.15
C THR A 310 16.20 3.00 7.05
N LEU A 311 16.43 2.01 7.93
CA LEU A 311 17.56 2.00 8.84
C LEU A 311 18.83 1.50 8.17
N GLY A 312 18.69 0.54 7.26
CA GLY A 312 19.78 -0.01 6.48
C GLY A 312 19.28 -0.87 5.33
N SER A 313 20.11 -0.99 4.30
CA SER A 313 19.79 -1.73 3.08
C SER A 313 21.00 -2.52 2.58
N THR A 314 20.82 -3.42 1.62
CA THR A 314 21.99 -4.08 0.99
C THR A 314 22.82 -3.06 0.20
N LEU A 315 24.13 -3.10 0.39
CA LEU A 315 25.11 -2.32 -0.37
C LEU A 315 25.49 -3.01 -1.69
N ASP A 316 25.17 -4.30 -1.82
CA ASP A 316 25.52 -5.11 -2.99
C ASP A 316 24.40 -6.09 -3.38
N ASP A 317 24.62 -7.40 -3.29
CA ASP A 317 23.63 -8.41 -3.64
C ASP A 317 22.52 -8.42 -2.58
N ALA A 318 21.26 -8.46 -3.00
CA ALA A 318 20.16 -8.77 -2.10
C ALA A 318 20.24 -10.23 -1.64
N THR A 319 19.49 -10.56 -0.58
CA THR A 319 19.56 -11.89 0.03
C THR A 319 19.12 -12.96 -0.98
N GLY A 320 17.96 -12.80 -1.62
CA GLY A 320 17.50 -13.78 -2.60
C GLY A 320 18.48 -13.94 -3.76
N GLU A 321 18.99 -12.85 -4.31
CA GLU A 321 20.02 -12.86 -5.35
C GLU A 321 21.29 -13.62 -4.95
N ALA A 322 21.77 -13.45 -3.72
CA ALA A 322 22.93 -14.19 -3.22
C ALA A 322 22.65 -15.70 -3.16
N PHE A 323 21.46 -16.11 -2.72
CA PHE A 323 21.04 -17.52 -2.74
C PHE A 323 21.00 -18.07 -4.17
N ASP A 324 20.46 -17.32 -5.14
CA ASP A 324 20.41 -17.72 -6.55
C ASP A 324 21.81 -17.85 -7.17
N LYS A 325 22.70 -16.89 -6.89
CA LYS A 325 24.09 -16.93 -7.38
C LYS A 325 24.87 -18.11 -6.80
N VAL A 326 24.70 -18.41 -5.51
CA VAL A 326 25.36 -19.58 -4.88
C VAL A 326 24.78 -20.88 -5.42
N ALA A 327 23.45 -20.98 -5.58
CA ALA A 327 22.81 -22.14 -6.17
C ALA A 327 23.30 -22.42 -7.60
N LYS A 328 23.44 -21.38 -8.41
CA LYS A 328 24.03 -21.47 -9.76
C LYS A 328 25.49 -21.92 -9.73
N LEU A 329 26.29 -21.39 -8.81
CA LEU A 329 27.70 -21.75 -8.66
C LEU A 329 27.89 -23.24 -8.36
N VAL A 330 27.02 -23.82 -7.53
CA VAL A 330 27.13 -25.24 -7.10
C VAL A 330 26.25 -26.19 -7.93
N GLY A 331 25.60 -25.69 -8.98
CA GLY A 331 24.87 -26.51 -9.96
C GLY A 331 23.54 -27.08 -9.48
N ILE A 332 22.88 -26.45 -8.49
CA ILE A 332 21.61 -26.93 -7.91
C ILE A 332 20.35 -26.23 -8.48
N GLY A 333 20.53 -25.36 -9.48
CA GLY A 333 19.45 -24.76 -10.27
C GLY A 333 18.89 -23.44 -9.72
N TYR A 334 17.73 -23.04 -10.26
CA TYR A 334 16.96 -21.85 -9.92
C TYR A 334 15.47 -22.24 -9.77
N PRO A 335 14.72 -21.70 -8.78
CA PRO A 335 15.13 -20.69 -7.80
C PRO A 335 16.05 -21.26 -6.71
N GLY A 336 17.10 -20.51 -6.37
CA GLY A 336 18.19 -20.94 -5.50
C GLY A 336 17.82 -20.94 -4.02
N GLY A 337 16.97 -20.01 -3.58
CA GLY A 337 16.49 -19.93 -2.19
C GLY A 337 15.94 -21.27 -1.66
N PRO A 338 14.86 -21.82 -2.28
CA PRO A 338 14.31 -23.10 -1.88
C PRO A 338 15.28 -24.28 -2.03
N ALA A 339 16.12 -24.27 -3.07
CA ALA A 339 17.09 -25.35 -3.32
C ALA A 339 18.17 -25.42 -2.23
N ILE A 340 18.77 -24.28 -1.87
CA ILE A 340 19.73 -24.17 -0.77
C ILE A 340 19.06 -24.56 0.55
N SER A 341 17.83 -24.08 0.80
CA SER A 341 17.15 -24.38 2.07
C SER A 341 16.93 -25.87 2.30
N ARG A 342 16.50 -26.61 1.26
CA ARG A 342 16.31 -28.07 1.36
C ARG A 342 17.62 -28.83 1.58
N LEU A 343 18.72 -28.37 1.00
CA LEU A 343 20.04 -29.00 1.21
C LEU A 343 20.60 -28.68 2.61
N ALA A 344 20.36 -27.46 3.10
CA ALA A 344 20.82 -27.02 4.40
C ALA A 344 20.25 -27.86 5.55
N GLU A 345 19.02 -28.39 5.42
CA GLU A 345 18.40 -29.29 6.41
C GLU A 345 19.21 -30.58 6.67
N GLN A 346 20.05 -30.98 5.72
CA GLN A 346 20.84 -32.21 5.77
C GLN A 346 22.32 -31.93 6.11
N GLY A 347 22.68 -30.67 6.33
CA GLY A 347 24.05 -30.23 6.56
C GLY A 347 24.30 -29.75 7.98
N ASP A 348 25.58 -29.71 8.35
CA ASP A 348 26.03 -29.05 9.57
C ASP A 348 26.32 -27.56 9.28
N PRO A 349 25.59 -26.61 9.90
CA PRO A 349 25.81 -25.18 9.69
C PRO A 349 27.19 -24.70 10.16
N ALA A 350 27.88 -25.43 11.04
CA ALA A 350 29.22 -25.10 11.53
C ALA A 350 30.36 -25.73 10.71
N ALA A 351 30.05 -26.55 9.71
CA ALA A 351 31.06 -27.32 8.96
C ALA A 351 32.07 -26.44 8.20
N ILE A 352 31.63 -25.28 7.68
CA ILE A 352 32.47 -24.37 6.90
C ILE A 352 32.41 -22.96 7.52
N PRO A 353 33.56 -22.38 7.93
CA PRO A 353 33.60 -21.10 8.63
C PRO A 353 33.48 -19.92 7.64
N PHE A 354 32.28 -19.70 7.10
CA PHE A 354 32.01 -18.57 6.23
C PHE A 354 31.92 -17.24 7.02
N PRO A 355 32.35 -16.11 6.42
CA PRO A 355 32.33 -14.81 7.10
C PRO A 355 30.90 -14.29 7.31
N ARG A 356 30.64 -13.68 8.47
CA ARG A 356 29.41 -12.92 8.77
C ARG A 356 29.67 -11.44 8.48
N ALA A 357 29.59 -11.08 7.20
CA ALA A 357 29.90 -9.72 6.74
C ALA A 357 29.03 -8.67 7.45
N MET A 358 29.62 -7.52 7.79
CA MET A 358 28.94 -6.38 8.43
C MET A 358 28.25 -6.67 9.78
N LEU A 359 28.55 -7.80 10.44
CA LEU A 359 27.97 -8.10 11.76
C LEU A 359 28.36 -7.07 12.83
N HIS A 360 29.55 -6.50 12.70
CA HIS A 360 30.13 -5.55 13.67
C HIS A 360 30.37 -4.15 13.07
N SER A 361 29.70 -3.81 11.96
CA SER A 361 29.89 -2.50 11.30
C SER A 361 29.34 -1.31 12.10
N GLY A 362 28.41 -1.55 13.03
CA GLY A 362 27.72 -0.51 13.79
C GLY A 362 26.47 0.03 13.09
N ASP A 363 26.43 0.01 11.75
CA ASP A 363 25.27 0.33 10.92
C ASP A 363 24.30 -0.85 10.73
N TYR A 364 23.14 -0.60 10.11
CA TYR A 364 22.13 -1.60 9.77
C TYR A 364 22.24 -2.13 8.32
N ASP A 365 23.28 -1.77 7.58
CA ASP A 365 23.44 -2.14 6.16
C ASP A 365 23.89 -3.59 5.97
N PHE A 366 23.57 -4.18 4.83
CA PHE A 366 23.89 -5.57 4.52
C PHE A 366 24.90 -5.68 3.37
N SER A 367 25.74 -6.72 3.38
CA SER A 367 26.64 -7.04 2.27
C SER A 367 26.82 -8.54 2.18
N LEU A 368 26.67 -9.08 0.98
CA LEU A 368 26.78 -10.52 0.69
C LEU A 368 27.87 -10.83 -0.33
N SER A 369 28.46 -9.83 -0.99
CA SER A 369 29.53 -10.03 -1.98
C SER A 369 30.78 -10.68 -1.39
N GLY A 370 31.16 -10.32 -0.17
CA GLY A 370 32.28 -10.98 0.52
C GLY A 370 32.00 -12.45 0.83
N LEU A 371 30.78 -12.76 1.26
CA LEU A 371 30.33 -14.13 1.54
C LEU A 371 30.30 -14.98 0.26
N LYS A 372 29.74 -14.46 -0.84
CA LYS A 372 29.77 -15.10 -2.16
C LYS A 372 31.19 -15.45 -2.61
N THR A 373 32.13 -14.52 -2.43
CA THR A 373 33.54 -14.73 -2.78
C THR A 373 34.17 -15.83 -1.92
N ALA A 374 33.83 -15.90 -0.64
CA ALA A 374 34.28 -16.97 0.25
C ALA A 374 33.74 -18.34 -0.19
N VAL A 375 32.47 -18.44 -0.58
CA VAL A 375 31.86 -19.67 -1.13
C VAL A 375 32.57 -20.10 -2.42
N LEU A 376 32.77 -19.18 -3.36
CA LEU A 376 33.50 -19.46 -4.61
C LEU A 376 34.91 -19.96 -4.36
N THR A 377 35.63 -19.32 -3.43
CA THR A 377 36.99 -19.70 -3.07
C THR A 377 37.05 -21.09 -2.43
N TYR A 378 36.10 -21.39 -1.53
CA TYR A 378 35.98 -22.71 -0.92
C TYR A 378 35.75 -23.80 -1.98
N VAL A 379 34.76 -23.62 -2.88
CA VAL A 379 34.45 -24.59 -3.93
C VAL A 379 35.67 -24.85 -4.83
N ARG A 380 36.36 -23.79 -5.28
CA ARG A 380 37.56 -23.92 -6.11
C ARG A 380 38.69 -24.65 -5.39
N ARG A 381 38.88 -24.39 -4.10
CA ARG A 381 39.92 -25.05 -3.30
C ARG A 381 39.67 -26.55 -3.16
N GLU A 382 38.43 -26.95 -2.89
CA GLU A 382 38.07 -28.37 -2.80
C GLU A 382 38.26 -29.08 -4.14
N GLN A 383 37.80 -28.47 -5.23
CA GLN A 383 37.99 -28.99 -6.60
C GLN A 383 39.46 -29.10 -6.99
N ALA A 384 40.28 -28.07 -6.71
CA ALA A 384 41.72 -28.10 -6.99
C ALA A 384 42.46 -29.18 -6.19
N ALA A 385 41.92 -29.54 -5.02
CA ALA A 385 42.44 -30.62 -4.19
C ALA A 385 41.83 -32.00 -4.55
N GLY A 386 41.02 -32.10 -5.61
CA GLY A 386 40.37 -33.33 -6.05
C GLY A 386 39.30 -33.86 -5.09
N ARG A 387 38.79 -33.02 -4.18
CA ARG A 387 37.74 -33.38 -3.22
C ARG A 387 36.38 -32.94 -3.72
N GLU A 388 35.38 -33.78 -3.47
CA GLU A 388 33.99 -33.44 -3.74
C GLU A 388 33.46 -32.48 -2.67
N VAL A 389 32.72 -31.46 -3.11
CA VAL A 389 32.10 -30.49 -2.20
C VAL A 389 30.86 -31.13 -1.56
N HIS A 390 30.87 -31.28 -0.24
CA HIS A 390 29.69 -31.73 0.50
C HIS A 390 28.60 -30.64 0.48
N LEU A 391 27.72 -30.69 -0.54
CA LEU A 391 26.71 -29.66 -0.81
C LEU A 391 25.80 -29.36 0.39
N PRO A 392 25.31 -30.33 1.18
CA PRO A 392 24.51 -30.03 2.37
C PRO A 392 25.24 -29.13 3.37
N ASN A 393 26.53 -29.39 3.64
CA ASN A 393 27.32 -28.59 4.59
C ASN A 393 27.60 -27.19 4.03
N LEU A 394 27.88 -27.08 2.72
CA LEU A 394 28.03 -25.79 2.07
C LEU A 394 26.74 -24.96 2.17
N ALA A 395 25.60 -25.57 1.85
CA ALA A 395 24.29 -24.92 1.92
C ALA A 395 23.95 -24.48 3.35
N ALA A 396 24.14 -25.36 4.34
CA ALA A 396 23.88 -25.08 5.75
C ALA A 396 24.78 -23.95 6.28
N SER A 397 26.09 -24.02 6.04
CA SER A 397 27.02 -22.99 6.50
C SER A 397 26.83 -21.64 5.81
N PHE A 398 26.49 -21.63 4.52
CA PHE A 398 26.17 -20.40 3.79
C PHE A 398 24.87 -19.77 4.35
N GLN A 399 23.81 -20.57 4.45
CA GLN A 399 22.52 -20.12 4.99
C GLN A 399 22.66 -19.56 6.41
N ALA A 400 23.39 -20.26 7.28
CA ALA A 400 23.67 -19.79 8.64
C ALA A 400 24.37 -18.43 8.65
N ALA A 401 25.42 -18.25 7.82
CA ALA A 401 26.13 -16.97 7.74
C ALA A 401 25.24 -15.80 7.31
N VAL A 402 24.27 -16.04 6.43
CA VAL A 402 23.30 -15.02 5.99
C VAL A 402 22.25 -14.72 7.06
N ILE A 403 21.74 -15.75 7.74
CA ILE A 403 20.72 -15.60 8.80
C ILE A 403 21.30 -14.90 10.03
N ASP A 404 22.52 -15.27 10.46
CA ASP A 404 23.16 -14.73 11.67
C ASP A 404 23.22 -13.20 11.64
N VAL A 405 23.59 -12.62 10.49
CA VAL A 405 23.69 -11.16 10.31
C VAL A 405 22.31 -10.49 10.39
N GLN A 406 21.31 -11.07 9.72
CA GLN A 406 19.94 -10.56 9.73
C GLN A 406 19.33 -10.58 11.13
N VAL A 407 19.48 -11.69 11.86
CA VAL A 407 18.96 -11.85 13.21
C VAL A 407 19.65 -10.87 14.18
N ALA A 408 20.97 -10.75 14.10
CA ALA A 408 21.71 -9.82 14.97
C ALA A 408 21.28 -8.36 14.75
N LYS A 409 21.13 -7.93 13.50
CA LYS A 409 20.67 -6.57 13.17
C LYS A 409 19.19 -6.36 13.55
N ALA A 410 18.34 -7.35 13.35
CA ALA A 410 16.93 -7.31 13.74
C ALA A 410 16.75 -7.13 15.26
N VAL A 411 17.45 -7.93 16.07
CA VAL A 411 17.39 -7.82 17.54
C VAL A 411 17.92 -6.47 18.00
N ARG A 412 19.03 -5.99 17.42
CA ARG A 412 19.61 -4.69 17.78
C ARG A 412 18.65 -3.54 17.45
N ALA A 413 18.06 -3.53 16.26
CA ALA A 413 17.09 -2.51 15.86
C ALA A 413 15.85 -2.55 16.75
N ALA A 414 15.32 -3.74 17.05
CA ALA A 414 14.14 -3.87 17.89
C ALA A 414 14.38 -3.33 19.31
N ALA A 415 15.57 -3.58 19.87
CA ALA A 415 15.97 -3.06 21.17
C ALA A 415 16.20 -1.53 21.16
N GLU A 416 16.90 -1.01 20.15
CA GLU A 416 17.23 0.42 20.03
C GLU A 416 15.97 1.29 19.86
N TYR A 417 15.02 0.85 19.04
CA TYR A 417 13.78 1.58 18.78
C TYR A 417 12.64 1.22 19.77
N GLY A 418 12.87 0.28 20.68
CA GLY A 418 11.93 -0.06 21.75
C GLY A 418 10.60 -0.64 21.26
N VAL A 419 10.57 -1.25 20.07
CA VAL A 419 9.33 -1.79 19.47
C VAL A 419 8.87 -3.08 20.16
N LYS A 420 7.57 -3.38 20.06
CA LYS A 420 6.98 -4.63 20.56
C LYS A 420 6.61 -5.61 19.47
N ASP A 421 6.49 -5.12 18.25
CA ASP A 421 6.17 -5.90 17.07
C ASP A 421 7.29 -5.79 16.02
N PHE A 422 7.48 -6.88 15.30
CA PHE A 422 8.44 -7.00 14.20
C PHE A 422 7.79 -7.76 13.05
N CYS A 423 8.06 -7.35 11.82
CA CYS A 423 7.53 -8.01 10.61
C CYS A 423 8.64 -8.55 9.73
N LEU A 424 8.42 -9.72 9.15
CA LEU A 424 9.26 -10.28 8.10
C LEU A 424 8.48 -10.35 6.79
N GLY A 425 8.98 -9.69 5.73
CA GLY A 425 8.37 -9.67 4.39
C GLY A 425 9.36 -10.07 3.30
N GLY A 426 8.87 -10.26 2.08
CA GLY A 426 9.67 -10.64 0.91
C GLY A 426 9.82 -12.15 0.72
N GLY A 427 10.19 -12.58 -0.49
CA GLY A 427 10.25 -14.00 -0.85
C GLY A 427 11.20 -14.85 -0.01
N VAL A 428 12.29 -14.27 0.53
CA VAL A 428 13.22 -14.99 1.43
C VAL A 428 12.58 -15.22 2.81
N ALA A 429 11.52 -14.51 3.17
CA ALA A 429 10.71 -14.82 4.34
C ALA A 429 10.16 -16.25 4.28
N ALA A 430 10.10 -16.91 3.12
CA ALA A 430 9.74 -18.33 3.02
C ALA A 430 10.81 -19.30 3.59
N ASN A 431 11.99 -18.80 3.95
CA ASN A 431 13.04 -19.62 4.54
C ASN A 431 12.70 -20.00 6.01
N VAL A 432 12.48 -21.28 6.26
CA VAL A 432 12.06 -21.78 7.59
C VAL A 432 13.11 -21.52 8.67
N ALA A 433 14.41 -21.70 8.35
CA ALA A 433 15.49 -21.45 9.30
C ALA A 433 15.55 -19.96 9.72
N LEU A 434 15.34 -19.03 8.78
CA LEU A 434 15.28 -17.60 9.08
C LEU A 434 14.08 -17.27 9.99
N ARG A 435 12.89 -17.83 9.69
CA ARG A 435 11.68 -17.64 10.51
C ARG A 435 11.93 -18.07 11.95
N GLU A 436 12.43 -19.29 12.14
CA GLU A 436 12.66 -19.84 13.48
C GLU A 436 13.76 -19.09 14.22
N ALA A 437 14.84 -18.71 13.55
CA ALA A 437 15.93 -17.94 14.16
C ALA A 437 15.45 -16.56 14.64
N LEU A 438 14.71 -15.83 13.79
CA LEU A 438 14.13 -14.53 14.17
C LEU A 438 13.11 -14.68 15.30
N LYS A 439 12.20 -15.66 15.19
CA LYS A 439 11.17 -15.91 16.20
C LYS A 439 11.78 -16.14 17.58
N ASN A 440 12.78 -17.02 17.67
CA ASN A 440 13.43 -17.34 18.93
C ASN A 440 14.20 -16.12 19.50
N ALA A 441 14.96 -15.43 18.65
CA ALA A 441 15.79 -14.30 19.07
C ALA A 441 14.95 -13.08 19.49
N LEU A 442 13.87 -12.77 18.78
CA LEU A 442 12.97 -11.66 19.09
C LEU A 442 12.10 -11.97 20.32
N ALA A 443 11.58 -13.20 20.45
CA ALA A 443 10.80 -13.62 21.61
C ALA A 443 11.63 -13.54 22.91
N ALA A 444 12.92 -13.89 22.87
CA ALA A 444 13.82 -13.74 24.01
C ALA A 444 13.98 -12.28 24.48
N ASN A 445 13.65 -11.31 23.62
CA ASN A 445 13.67 -9.88 23.92
C ASN A 445 12.26 -9.28 24.11
N GLY A 446 11.22 -10.12 24.20
CA GLY A 446 9.84 -9.68 24.38
C GLY A 446 9.24 -8.97 23.16
N VAL A 447 9.74 -9.27 21.97
CA VAL A 447 9.25 -8.73 20.69
C VAL A 447 8.50 -9.83 19.95
N ARG A 448 7.26 -9.54 19.51
CA ARG A 448 6.45 -10.46 18.72
C ARG A 448 6.85 -10.35 17.24
N LEU A 449 7.04 -11.50 16.60
CA LEU A 449 7.29 -11.60 15.16
C LEU A 449 6.00 -11.95 14.43
N SER A 450 5.61 -11.13 13.46
CA SER A 450 4.66 -11.48 12.41
C SER A 450 5.40 -11.97 11.16
N VAL A 451 4.90 -13.05 10.57
CA VAL A 451 5.36 -13.58 9.28
C VAL A 451 4.13 -14.04 8.50
N PRO A 452 3.94 -13.59 7.25
CA PRO A 452 2.80 -14.03 6.47
C PRO A 452 2.85 -15.54 6.15
N PRO A 453 1.70 -16.15 5.83
CA PRO A 453 1.65 -17.42 5.13
C PRO A 453 2.50 -17.38 3.86
N PHE A 454 3.06 -18.52 3.44
CA PHE A 454 3.97 -18.57 2.28
C PHE A 454 3.41 -17.92 1.01
N ALA A 455 2.11 -18.08 0.74
CA ALA A 455 1.44 -17.49 -0.42
C ALA A 455 1.43 -15.95 -0.43
N LEU A 456 1.64 -15.31 0.73
CA LEU A 456 1.73 -13.86 0.88
C LEU A 456 3.17 -13.35 1.05
N CYS A 457 4.17 -14.24 1.12
CA CYS A 457 5.58 -13.85 1.22
C CYS A 457 6.21 -13.56 -0.14
N THR A 458 5.84 -14.33 -1.18
CA THR A 458 6.28 -14.09 -2.55
C THR A 458 5.45 -12.98 -3.19
N ASP A 459 5.90 -12.46 -4.32
CA ASP A 459 5.24 -11.36 -5.01
C ASP A 459 3.81 -11.74 -5.41
N ASN A 460 2.84 -10.94 -4.98
CA ASN A 460 1.43 -11.17 -5.21
C ASN A 460 0.68 -9.83 -5.19
N ALA A 461 -0.47 -9.76 -5.84
CA ALA A 461 -1.25 -8.53 -5.87
C ALA A 461 -2.14 -8.31 -4.63
N ALA A 462 -2.33 -9.31 -3.76
CA ALA A 462 -3.14 -9.13 -2.55
C ALA A 462 -2.46 -8.17 -1.56
N MET A 463 -1.14 -8.25 -1.45
CA MET A 463 -0.34 -7.31 -0.65
C MET A 463 -0.42 -5.87 -1.20
N ILE A 464 -0.52 -5.74 -2.52
CA ILE A 464 -0.68 -4.46 -3.21
C ILE A 464 -2.09 -3.91 -3.01
N ALA A 465 -3.12 -4.76 -3.03
CA ALA A 465 -4.49 -4.34 -2.74
C ALA A 465 -4.64 -3.82 -1.31
N ALA A 466 -4.02 -4.48 -0.33
CA ALA A 466 -4.04 -4.03 1.07
C ALA A 466 -3.36 -2.66 1.25
N ALA A 467 -2.20 -2.46 0.64
CA ALA A 467 -1.50 -1.18 0.65
C ALA A 467 -2.27 -0.10 -0.14
N ALA A 468 -2.90 -0.45 -1.27
CA ALA A 468 -3.71 0.46 -2.07
C ALA A 468 -4.95 0.94 -1.29
N HIS A 469 -5.67 0.04 -0.60
CA HIS A 469 -6.77 0.40 0.30
C HIS A 469 -6.32 1.43 1.36
N PHE A 470 -5.17 1.19 1.97
CA PHE A 470 -4.61 2.10 2.96
C PHE A 470 -4.26 3.48 2.38
N ARG A 471 -3.61 3.52 1.22
CA ARG A 471 -3.30 4.77 0.51
C ARG A 471 -4.55 5.50 0.06
N LEU A 472 -5.57 4.76 -0.39
CA LEU A 472 -6.88 5.28 -0.76
C LEU A 472 -7.53 6.02 0.41
N LEU A 473 -7.52 5.47 1.62
CA LEU A 473 -8.02 6.14 2.83
C LEU A 473 -7.36 7.50 3.10
N LYS A 474 -6.06 7.60 2.76
CA LYS A 474 -5.25 8.82 2.89
C LYS A 474 -5.35 9.76 1.69
N GLY A 475 -6.18 9.46 0.69
CA GLY A 475 -6.31 10.27 -0.54
C GLY A 475 -5.09 10.18 -1.48
N GLY A 476 -4.29 9.12 -1.35
CA GLY A 476 -3.11 8.88 -2.18
C GLY A 476 -3.46 8.33 -3.55
N PHE A 477 -3.52 9.18 -4.58
CA PHE A 477 -3.83 8.81 -5.95
C PHE A 477 -2.64 9.00 -6.90
N LEU A 478 -2.60 8.18 -7.94
CA LEU A 478 -1.67 8.27 -9.04
C LEU A 478 -2.35 8.97 -10.24
N GLY A 479 -1.72 10.02 -10.77
CA GLY A 479 -2.20 10.68 -11.99
C GLY A 479 -1.84 9.90 -13.26
N LEU A 480 -2.54 10.18 -14.36
CA LEU A 480 -2.23 9.59 -15.68
C LEU A 480 -0.87 10.04 -16.24
N SER A 481 -0.24 11.07 -15.68
CA SER A 481 1.13 11.48 -16.01
C SER A 481 2.20 10.68 -15.24
N ALA A 482 1.81 9.85 -14.27
CA ALA A 482 2.78 9.12 -13.47
C ALA A 482 3.55 8.08 -14.29
N GLU A 483 4.80 7.87 -13.89
CA GLU A 483 5.75 6.93 -14.49
C GLU A 483 6.11 5.83 -13.48
N ALA A 484 6.59 4.71 -14.00
CA ALA A 484 7.20 3.67 -13.20
C ALA A 484 8.60 4.11 -12.72
N THR A 485 8.93 3.82 -11.47
CA THR A 485 10.18 4.24 -10.83
C THR A 485 10.95 3.01 -10.35
N ALA A 486 12.01 2.64 -11.07
CA ALA A 486 12.79 1.43 -10.79
C ALA A 486 13.41 1.43 -9.37
N SER A 487 13.87 2.59 -8.91
CA SER A 487 14.51 2.80 -7.60
C SER A 487 13.64 3.67 -6.69
N LEU A 488 12.34 3.38 -6.63
CA LEU A 488 11.41 4.14 -5.80
C LEU A 488 11.80 3.98 -4.31
N PRO A 489 12.20 5.06 -3.62
CA PRO A 489 12.45 4.98 -2.19
C PRO A 489 11.14 4.64 -1.46
N LEU A 490 11.26 3.89 -0.36
CA LEU A 490 10.15 3.70 0.56
C LEU A 490 9.99 4.89 1.50
N ASP A 491 11.11 5.55 1.83
CA ASP A 491 11.16 6.73 2.68
C ASP A 491 10.54 7.93 1.95
N GLY A 492 9.47 8.51 2.49
CA GLY A 492 8.76 9.64 1.87
C GLY A 492 7.30 9.69 2.25
#